data_AF-G3XV58-F1
#
_entry.id   AF-G3XV58-F1
#
_cell.length_a   1.000
_cell.length_b   1.000
_cell.length_c   1.000
_cell.angle_alpha   90.00
_cell.angle_beta   90.00
_cell.angle_gamma   90.00
#
_symmetry.space_group_name_H-M   'P 1'
#
loop_
_entity.id
_entity.type
_entity.pdbx_description
1 polymer ?
#
loop_
_entity_poly.entity_id
_entity_poly.type
_entity_poly.pdbx_seq_one_letter_code
_entity_poly.pdbx_strand_id
1 'polypeptide(L)'
;MSQTFTPADVSTHNNPDKGMYIIIDNSVYDVTKFVDEHPGGAKILKRVAGKDASKQFWKYHNEGVLKKYTPKLKIGEVKEAAKL
;
A
#
# COMPACT_ATOMS: atom_id res chain seq x y z
N MET A 1 -16.12 0.36 -7.32
CA MET A 1 -15.45 -0.69 -8.10
C MET A 1 -13.98 -0.72 -7.67
N SER A 2 -13.48 -1.85 -7.19
CA SER A 2 -12.07 -2.01 -6.78
C SER A 2 -11.21 -2.19 -8.03
N GLN A 3 -10.14 -1.40 -8.18
CA GLN A 3 -9.18 -1.61 -9.27
C GLN A 3 -8.35 -2.88 -9.02
N THR A 4 -7.92 -3.53 -10.10
CA THR A 4 -7.00 -4.66 -10.03
C THR A 4 -5.62 -4.20 -10.49
N PHE A 5 -4.59 -4.51 -9.71
CA PHE A 5 -3.20 -4.17 -10.01
C PHE A 5 -2.36 -5.45 -10.15
N THR A 6 -1.24 -5.37 -10.83
CA THR A 6 -0.15 -6.34 -10.68
C THR A 6 0.91 -5.79 -9.70
N PRO A 7 1.78 -6.65 -9.13
CA PRO A 7 2.92 -6.17 -8.34
C PRO A 7 3.83 -5.23 -9.14
N ALA A 8 3.92 -5.43 -10.46
CA ALA A 8 4.68 -4.57 -11.36
C ALA A 8 4.06 -3.17 -11.46
N ASP A 9 2.73 -3.08 -11.60
CA ASP A 9 2.01 -1.79 -11.59
C ASP A 9 2.30 -1.03 -10.30
N VAL A 10 2.09 -1.69 -9.15
CA VAL A 10 2.35 -1.09 -7.83
C VAL A 10 3.80 -0.60 -7.71
N SER A 11 4.77 -1.36 -8.23
CA SER A 11 6.19 -0.99 -8.18
C SER A 11 6.53 0.32 -8.88
N THR A 12 5.70 0.76 -9.85
CA THR A 12 5.87 2.05 -10.52
C THR A 12 5.44 3.25 -9.64
N HIS A 13 4.59 3.00 -8.64
CA HIS A 13 4.06 3.98 -7.70
C HIS A 13 4.92 4.03 -6.42
N ASN A 14 6.18 4.48 -6.59
CA ASN A 14 7.19 4.49 -5.53
C ASN A 14 7.67 5.90 -5.11
N ASN A 15 7.02 6.95 -5.58
CA ASN A 15 7.41 8.36 -5.35
C ASN A 15 6.18 9.29 -5.42
N PRO A 16 6.24 10.50 -4.85
CA PRO A 16 5.09 11.41 -4.81
C PRO A 16 4.52 11.78 -6.19
N ASP A 17 5.36 11.95 -7.22
CA ASP A 17 4.92 12.34 -8.56
C ASP A 17 4.08 11.25 -9.25
N LYS A 18 4.44 9.98 -9.03
CA LYS A 18 3.70 8.82 -9.56
C LYS A 18 2.64 8.31 -8.58
N GLY A 19 2.60 8.81 -7.36
CA GLY A 19 1.87 8.22 -6.25
C GLY A 19 2.70 7.17 -5.51
N MET A 20 2.45 7.02 -4.21
CA MET A 20 3.12 6.07 -3.33
C MET A 20 2.12 5.00 -2.90
N TYR A 21 2.23 3.82 -3.52
CA TYR A 21 1.31 2.71 -3.24
C TYR A 21 2.02 1.62 -2.42
N ILE A 22 1.25 0.90 -1.61
CA ILE A 22 1.75 -0.26 -0.86
C ILE A 22 0.75 -1.42 -0.95
N ILE A 23 1.26 -2.64 -0.79
CA ILE A 23 0.42 -3.83 -0.69
C ILE A 23 0.39 -4.31 0.77
N ILE A 24 -0.80 -4.63 1.27
CA ILE A 24 -1.04 -5.33 2.55
C ILE A 24 -2.07 -6.44 2.29
N ASP A 25 -1.67 -7.71 2.43
CA ASP A 25 -2.49 -8.92 2.19
C ASP A 25 -3.33 -8.82 0.91
N ASN A 26 -2.64 -8.58 -0.20
CA ASN A 26 -3.22 -8.40 -1.52
C ASN A 26 -4.07 -7.13 -1.73
N SER A 27 -4.33 -6.32 -0.72
CA SER A 27 -4.98 -5.02 -0.91
C SER A 27 -3.96 -3.95 -1.25
N VAL A 28 -4.29 -3.09 -2.22
CA VAL A 28 -3.45 -1.95 -2.64
C VAL A 28 -3.98 -0.68 -1.99
N TYR A 29 -3.07 0.06 -1.37
CA TYR A 29 -3.36 1.30 -0.67
C TYR A 29 -2.58 2.46 -1.28
N ASP A 30 -3.27 3.56 -1.58
CA ASP A 30 -2.64 4.82 -1.88
C ASP A 30 -2.32 5.55 -0.59
N VAL A 31 -1.04 5.64 -0.26
CA VAL A 31 -0.55 6.33 0.94
C VAL A 31 0.00 7.71 0.62
N THR A 32 -0.09 8.20 -0.63
CA THR A 32 0.56 9.44 -1.09
C THR A 32 0.25 10.64 -0.20
N LYS A 33 -1.01 10.82 0.17
CA LYS A 33 -1.47 11.91 1.06
C LYS A 33 -1.31 11.60 2.55
N PHE A 34 -1.19 10.32 2.89
CA PHE A 34 -1.08 9.83 4.27
C PHE A 34 0.38 9.76 4.75
N VAL A 35 1.37 9.93 3.86
CA VAL A 35 2.79 9.78 4.20
C VAL A 35 3.20 10.65 5.38
N ASP A 36 2.78 11.92 5.39
CA ASP A 36 3.14 12.87 6.46
C ASP A 36 2.24 12.72 7.71
N GLU A 37 1.08 12.09 7.58
CA GLU A 37 0.16 11.80 8.69
C GLU A 37 0.47 10.46 9.39
N HIS A 38 1.38 9.66 8.84
CA HIS A 38 1.69 8.33 9.36
C HIS A 38 2.36 8.40 10.75
N PRO A 39 1.75 7.84 11.81
CA PRO A 39 2.29 7.93 13.17
C PRO A 39 3.67 7.29 13.36
N GLY A 40 3.99 6.25 12.57
CA GLY A 40 5.31 5.62 12.55
C GLY A 40 6.37 6.42 11.77
N GLY A 41 6.00 7.59 11.23
CA GLY A 41 6.85 8.50 10.48
C GLY A 41 6.84 8.26 8.97
N ALA A 42 6.94 9.37 8.23
CA ALA A 42 6.96 9.40 6.76
C ALA A 42 8.09 8.56 6.14
N LYS A 43 9.27 8.52 6.77
CA LYS A 43 10.44 7.79 6.26
C LYS A 43 10.17 6.29 6.08
N ILE A 44 9.32 5.71 6.93
CA ILE A 44 9.01 4.28 6.87
C ILE A 44 8.16 3.98 5.64
N LEU A 45 7.09 4.76 5.39
CA LEU A 45 6.24 4.60 4.22
C LEU A 45 7.02 4.85 2.92
N LYS A 46 7.85 5.89 2.87
CA LYS A 46 8.70 6.17 1.69
C LYS A 46 9.64 5.01 1.33
N ARG A 47 10.09 4.21 2.30
CA ARG A 47 10.98 3.05 2.05
C ARG A 47 10.25 1.86 1.43
N VAL A 48 8.97 1.72 1.73
CA VAL A 48 8.10 0.62 1.26
C VAL A 48 7.18 1.03 0.11
N ALA A 49 7.24 2.28 -0.33
CA ALA A 49 6.49 2.74 -1.50
C ALA A 49 6.84 1.87 -2.72
N GLY A 50 5.79 1.45 -3.42
CA GLY A 50 5.84 0.51 -4.54
C GLY A 50 6.12 -0.94 -4.16
N LYS A 51 5.89 -1.36 -2.90
CA LYS A 51 6.24 -2.72 -2.45
C LYS A 51 5.14 -3.38 -1.64
N ASP A 52 5.28 -4.69 -1.46
CA ASP A 52 4.57 -5.41 -0.40
C ASP A 52 5.15 -5.05 0.97
N ALA A 53 4.30 -4.44 1.80
CA ALA A 53 4.60 -4.02 3.15
C ALA A 53 3.91 -4.90 4.19
N SER A 54 3.27 -6.02 3.79
CA SER A 54 2.44 -6.87 4.64
C SER A 54 3.19 -7.31 5.90
N LYS A 55 4.40 -7.86 5.73
CA LYS A 55 5.25 -8.30 6.85
C LYS A 55 5.59 -7.17 7.83
N GLN A 56 5.87 -5.99 7.31
CA GLN A 56 6.23 -4.83 8.13
C GLN A 56 5.00 -4.28 8.83
N PHE A 57 3.86 -4.23 8.15
CA PHE A 57 2.60 -3.78 8.73
C PHE A 57 2.22 -4.64 9.94
N TRP A 58 2.15 -5.96 9.78
CA TRP A 58 1.75 -6.89 10.85
C TRP A 58 2.71 -6.99 12.01
N LYS A 59 3.99 -6.62 11.81
CA LYS A 59 4.97 -6.55 12.90
C LYS A 59 4.67 -5.39 13.88
N TYR A 60 4.08 -4.31 13.39
CA TYR A 60 3.89 -3.06 14.17
C TYR A 60 2.43 -2.66 14.37
N HIS A 61 1.50 -3.26 13.63
CA HIS A 61 0.09 -2.92 13.62
C HIS A 61 -0.79 -4.16 13.70
N ASN A 62 -2.03 -3.96 14.13
CA ASN A 62 -3.07 -4.99 14.18
C ASN A 62 -4.17 -4.72 13.15
N GLU A 63 -5.12 -5.64 13.03
CA GLU A 63 -6.25 -5.53 12.10
C GLU A 63 -7.13 -4.30 12.37
N GLY A 64 -7.21 -3.83 13.61
CA GLY A 64 -8.01 -2.65 13.97
C GLY A 64 -7.48 -1.39 13.29
N VAL A 65 -6.16 -1.24 13.21
CA VAL A 65 -5.53 -0.16 12.45
C VAL A 65 -5.87 -0.28 10.98
N LEU A 66 -5.73 -1.48 10.39
CA LEU A 66 -6.02 -1.69 8.98
C LEU A 66 -7.48 -1.31 8.67
N LYS A 67 -8.44 -1.88 9.40
CA LYS A 67 -9.89 -1.60 9.25
C LYS A 67 -10.23 -0.12 9.34
N LYS A 68 -9.53 0.64 10.19
CA LYS A 68 -9.74 2.08 10.35
C LYS A 68 -9.31 2.88 9.11
N TYR A 69 -8.23 2.49 8.45
CA TYR A 69 -7.66 3.23 7.32
C TYR A 69 -8.04 2.66 5.95
N THR A 70 -8.42 1.38 5.86
CA THR A 70 -8.91 0.73 4.63
C THR A 70 -9.95 1.53 3.86
N PRO A 71 -11.06 2.02 4.45
CA PRO A 71 -12.07 2.74 3.69
C PRO A 71 -11.59 4.07 3.09
N LYS A 72 -10.46 4.61 3.58
CA LYS A 72 -9.88 5.87 3.11
C LYS A 72 -8.73 5.68 2.13
N LEU A 73 -7.94 4.62 2.31
CA LEU A 73 -6.67 4.44 1.60
C LEU A 73 -6.71 3.31 0.56
N LYS A 74 -7.62 2.34 0.68
CA LYS A 74 -7.67 1.20 -0.26
C LYS A 74 -8.17 1.67 -1.62
N ILE A 75 -7.39 1.41 -2.66
CA ILE A 75 -7.72 1.74 -4.05
C ILE A 75 -8.00 0.50 -4.91
N GLY A 76 -7.58 -0.68 -4.45
CA GLY A 76 -7.76 -1.91 -5.19
C GLY A 76 -7.10 -3.10 -4.55
N GLU A 77 -6.86 -4.13 -5.36
CA GLU A 77 -6.26 -5.39 -4.95
C GLU A 77 -5.26 -5.87 -6.01
N VAL A 78 -4.16 -6.48 -5.58
CA VAL A 78 -3.22 -7.12 -6.50
C VAL A 78 -3.71 -8.52 -6.85
N LYS A 79 -3.76 -8.80 -8.15
CA LYS A 79 -3.87 -10.15 -8.69
C LYS A 79 -2.56 -10.44 -9.42
N GLU A 80 -2.01 -11.63 -9.21
CA GLU A 80 -0.92 -12.10 -10.04
C GLU A 80 -1.40 -12.09 -11.50
N ALA A 81 -0.63 -11.46 -12.39
CA ALA A 81 -0.83 -11.66 -13.81
C ALA A 81 -0.66 -13.16 -14.01
N ALA A 82 -1.74 -13.85 -14.38
CA ALA A 82 -1.70 -15.28 -14.66
C ALA A 82 -0.52 -15.52 -15.61
N LYS A 83 0.51 -16.23 -15.13
CA LYS A 83 1.57 -16.76 -15.98
C LYS A 83 0.88 -17.68 -16.98
N LEU A 84 0.66 -17.17 -18.19
CA LEU A 84 0.35 -17.98 -19.37
C LEU A 84 1.56 -18.85 -19.70
#